data_AF-A0A349PJB3-F1
#
_entry.id   AF-A0A349PJB3-F1
#
_cell.length_a   1.000
_cell.length_b   1.000
_cell.length_c   1.000
_cell.angle_alpha   90.00
_cell.angle_beta   90.00
_cell.angle_gamma   90.00
#
_symmetry.space_group_name_H-M   'P 1'
#
loop_
_entity.id
_entity.type
_entity.pdbx_description
1 polymer ?
#
loop_
_entity_poly.entity_id
_entity_poly.type
_entity_poly.pdbx_seq_one_letter_code
_entity_poly.pdbx_strand_id
1 'polypeptide(L)'
;MNFKIKTKQRIAAIFFAFLIFFTPLLLQAMSFKYTPMEEIPGFGKPTTYEAYVLAIYKFGLWTVGISAVLMISIGAFMYITSAGNTSQSGKAKGIIVDAIIGVVLALLSYIALYTINPNLVRINPLPTSGAAGTPGAPNGPSGTTAGYKKACPDSNSTVPIDYSKATNDTDIKLSSACDQYKTLFDNNSSKVDPCLLRTMAQMESSCGSNKGPSPSGACGLMQLLPATASGLAGKTVSCTDLINSDELSIKLAAEYIKQKQASSCAGAAKDKNSAIFAGYNSGYGCTGSACSPEKHALCPSGAVGSGGCGTGCLAFECCVDPGGLEESINYAWNGVGLYAKCGGK
;
A
#
# COMPACT_ATOMS: atom_id res chain seq x y z
N MET A 1 53.26 -23.32 -31.28
CA MET A 1 51.78 -23.37 -31.23
C MET A 1 51.20 -23.82 -29.88
N ASN A 2 52.00 -24.14 -28.85
CA ASN A 2 51.53 -24.75 -27.59
C ASN A 2 51.22 -23.80 -26.40
N PHE A 3 51.54 -22.50 -26.50
CA PHE A 3 51.33 -21.56 -25.38
C PHE A 3 49.87 -21.08 -25.26
N LYS A 4 49.18 -20.82 -26.39
CA LYS A 4 47.78 -20.37 -26.42
C LYS A 4 46.77 -21.42 -25.92
N ILE A 5 47.08 -22.71 -26.08
CA ILE A 5 46.18 -23.82 -25.68
C ILE A 5 46.17 -23.98 -24.16
N LYS A 6 47.33 -23.86 -23.49
CA LYS A 6 47.43 -23.95 -22.02
C LYS A 6 46.72 -22.80 -21.31
N THR A 7 46.74 -21.58 -21.85
CA THR A 7 46.05 -20.43 -21.23
C THR A 7 44.53 -20.53 -21.32
N LYS A 8 43.98 -20.99 -22.45
CA LYS A 8 42.54 -21.23 -22.60
C LYS A 8 42.04 -22.35 -21.68
N GLN A 9 42.81 -23.43 -21.53
CA GLN A 9 42.48 -24.52 -20.61
C GLN A 9 42.55 -24.10 -19.14
N ARG A 10 43.49 -23.21 -18.77
CA ARG A 10 43.56 -22.63 -17.42
C ARG A 10 42.40 -21.69 -17.11
N ILE A 11 42.00 -20.85 -18.07
CA ILE A 11 40.84 -19.96 -17.90
C ILE A 11 39.53 -20.78 -17.81
N ALA A 12 39.37 -21.79 -18.66
CA ALA A 12 38.22 -22.70 -18.60
C ALA A 12 38.18 -23.48 -17.27
N ALA A 13 39.33 -23.95 -16.77
CA ALA A 13 39.42 -24.63 -15.48
C ALA A 13 39.09 -23.70 -14.30
N ILE A 14 39.51 -22.43 -14.34
CA ILE A 14 39.15 -21.43 -13.31
C ILE A 14 37.65 -21.15 -13.36
N PHE A 15 37.07 -21.00 -14.56
CA PHE A 15 35.64 -20.75 -14.72
C PHE A 15 34.78 -21.95 -14.25
N PHE A 16 35.22 -23.18 -14.56
CA PHE A 16 34.55 -24.41 -14.15
C PHE A 16 34.71 -24.69 -12.65
N ALA A 17 35.88 -24.39 -12.07
CA ALA A 17 36.09 -24.43 -10.62
C ALA A 17 35.24 -23.39 -9.89
N PHE A 18 35.09 -22.19 -10.45
CA PHE A 18 34.20 -21.16 -9.92
C PHE A 18 32.73 -21.60 -9.98
N LEU A 19 32.32 -22.25 -11.08
CA LEU A 19 30.97 -22.81 -11.25
C LEU A 19 30.68 -23.90 -10.21
N ILE A 20 31.60 -24.86 -10.02
CA ILE A 20 31.44 -25.96 -9.05
C ILE A 20 31.46 -25.45 -7.61
N PHE A 21 32.30 -24.48 -7.28
CA PHE A 21 32.38 -23.92 -5.92
C PHE A 21 31.17 -23.02 -5.57
N PHE A 22 30.55 -22.36 -6.56
CA PHE A 22 29.33 -21.56 -6.38
C PHE A 22 28.02 -22.35 -6.49
N THR A 23 28.01 -23.55 -7.10
CA THR A 23 26.79 -24.36 -7.24
C THR A 23 26.14 -24.84 -5.93
N PRO A 24 26.85 -25.23 -4.84
CA PRO A 24 26.18 -25.64 -3.60
C PRO A 24 25.62 -24.45 -2.79
N LEU A 25 25.90 -23.20 -3.17
CA LEU A 25 25.34 -22.01 -2.52
C LEU A 25 23.89 -21.71 -2.95
N LEU A 26 23.42 -22.33 -4.04
CA LEU A 26 22.06 -22.11 -4.57
C LEU A 26 20.99 -23.04 -3.97
N LEU A 27 21.35 -24.01 -3.12
CA LEU A 27 20.44 -25.07 -2.66
C LEU A 27 20.10 -25.09 -1.16
N GLN A 28 20.36 -24.01 -0.42
CA GLN A 28 20.00 -23.95 1.00
C GLN A 28 19.18 -22.70 1.31
N ALA A 29 17.87 -22.75 1.05
CA ALA A 29 16.90 -21.84 1.66
C ALA A 29 16.41 -22.47 2.97
N MET A 30 17.22 -22.37 4.04
CA MET A 30 16.71 -22.62 5.39
C MET A 30 16.03 -21.35 5.90
N SER A 31 14.76 -21.46 6.28
CA SER A 31 14.02 -20.39 6.94
C SER A 31 14.62 -20.12 8.32
N PHE A 32 15.45 -19.07 8.42
CA PHE A 32 15.92 -18.55 9.70
C PHE A 32 14.91 -17.54 10.23
N LYS A 33 14.41 -17.79 11.44
CA LYS A 33 13.58 -16.83 12.18
C LYS A 33 14.48 -15.72 12.70
N TYR A 34 14.58 -14.63 11.96
CA TYR A 34 15.42 -13.47 12.29
C TYR A 34 14.60 -12.44 13.08
N THR A 35 15.13 -12.02 14.24
CA THR A 35 14.61 -10.89 15.02
C THR A 35 15.64 -9.75 14.97
N PRO A 36 15.37 -8.65 14.25
CA PRO A 36 16.28 -7.52 14.20
C PRO A 36 16.44 -6.89 15.59
N MET A 37 17.70 -6.64 16.00
CA MET A 37 17.99 -5.96 17.27
C MET A 37 18.01 -4.44 17.15
N GLU A 38 18.04 -3.90 15.92
CA GLU A 38 18.06 -2.45 15.65
C GLU A 38 17.10 -2.09 14.52
N GLU A 39 16.50 -0.91 14.63
CA GLU A 39 15.55 -0.36 13.66
C GLU A 39 16.28 0.44 12.56
N ILE A 40 15.89 0.24 11.29
CA ILE A 40 16.45 1.02 10.18
C ILE A 40 15.62 2.29 10.02
N PRO A 41 16.22 3.49 10.10
CA PRO A 41 15.49 4.75 9.98
C PRO A 41 14.61 4.81 8.72
N GLY A 42 13.31 5.05 8.91
CA GLY A 42 12.33 5.13 7.81
C GLY A 42 11.80 3.78 7.30
N PHE A 43 12.22 2.63 7.86
CA PHE A 43 11.78 1.30 7.40
C PHE A 43 11.13 0.43 8.49
N GLY A 44 10.97 0.93 9.72
CA GLY A 44 10.32 0.20 10.81
C GLY A 44 11.10 -1.03 11.26
N LYS A 45 10.39 -2.03 11.81
CA LYS A 45 10.96 -3.32 12.26
C LYS A 45 10.57 -4.46 11.33
N PRO A 46 11.37 -4.77 10.29
CA PRO A 46 11.14 -5.91 9.41
C PRO A 46 11.10 -7.22 10.21
N THR A 47 10.09 -8.05 9.99
CA THR A 47 9.92 -9.33 10.71
C THR A 47 10.60 -10.51 10.03
N THR A 48 11.18 -10.30 8.84
CA THR A 48 11.90 -11.30 8.06
C THR A 48 13.30 -10.80 7.71
N TYR A 49 14.24 -11.74 7.61
CA TYR A 49 15.62 -11.46 7.20
C TYR A 49 15.68 -10.76 5.84
N GLU A 50 14.91 -11.26 4.87
CA GLU A 50 14.85 -10.70 3.51
C GLU A 50 14.40 -9.25 3.52
N ALA A 51 13.35 -8.92 4.28
CA ALA A 51 12.86 -7.56 4.39
C ALA A 51 13.84 -6.63 5.10
N TYR A 52 14.62 -7.14 6.06
CA TYR A 52 15.66 -6.38 6.74
C TYR A 52 16.84 -6.04 5.82
N VAL A 53 17.34 -7.02 5.07
CA VAL A 53 18.40 -6.79 4.07
C VAL A 53 17.92 -5.82 2.99
N LEU A 54 16.67 -5.94 2.55
CA LEU A 54 16.07 -5.03 1.59
C LEU A 54 15.95 -3.60 2.13
N ALA A 55 15.58 -3.44 3.41
CA ALA A 55 15.52 -2.13 4.06
C ALA A 55 16.90 -1.44 4.12
N ILE A 56 17.96 -2.18 4.45
CA ILE A 56 19.33 -1.66 4.44
C ILE A 56 19.75 -1.23 3.04
N TYR A 57 19.47 -2.05 2.02
CA TYR A 57 19.79 -1.72 0.63
C TYR A 57 19.09 -0.43 0.17
N LYS A 58 17.79 -0.31 0.46
CA LYS A 58 17.00 0.88 0.10
C LYS A 58 17.50 2.12 0.85
N PHE A 59 17.81 2.00 2.13
CA PHE A 59 18.42 3.08 2.91
C PHE A 59 19.77 3.52 2.31
N GLY A 60 20.59 2.56 1.87
CA GLY A 60 21.85 2.83 1.15
C GLY A 60 21.64 3.61 -0.16
N LEU A 61 20.66 3.22 -0.98
CA LEU A 61 20.35 3.94 -2.22
C LEU A 61 19.89 5.39 -1.98
N TRP A 62 19.05 5.61 -0.97
CA TRP A 62 18.61 6.95 -0.59
C TRP A 62 19.77 7.83 -0.11
N THR A 63 20.67 7.29 0.72
CA THR A 63 21.82 8.03 1.23
C THR A 63 22.82 8.37 0.11
N VAL A 64 23.04 7.46 -0.85
CA VAL A 64 23.86 7.75 -2.05
C VAL A 64 23.24 8.87 -2.88
N GLY A 65 21.92 8.87 -3.10
CA GLY A 65 21.23 9.93 -3.85
C GLY A 65 21.40 11.30 -3.21
N ILE A 66 21.14 11.41 -1.90
CA ILE A 66 21.29 12.68 -1.15
C ILE A 66 22.75 13.14 -1.15
N SER A 67 23.70 12.22 -0.90
CA SER A 67 25.13 12.52 -0.90
C SER A 67 25.62 13.02 -2.26
N ALA A 68 25.15 12.40 -3.35
CA ALA A 68 25.50 12.82 -4.71
C ALA A 68 25.03 14.24 -5.02
N VAL A 69 23.77 14.57 -4.68
CA VAL A 69 23.24 15.94 -4.86
C VAL A 69 24.09 16.95 -4.10
N LEU A 70 24.40 16.67 -2.82
CA LEU A 70 25.22 17.55 -2.00
C LEU A 70 26.62 17.77 -2.58
N MET A 71 27.32 16.70 -2.97
CA MET A 71 28.67 16.79 -3.52
C MET A 71 28.70 17.49 -4.88
N ILE A 72 27.69 17.28 -5.73
CA ILE A 72 27.55 17.99 -7.01
C ILE A 72 27.30 19.47 -6.75
N SER A 73 26.44 19.84 -5.79
CA SER A 73 26.20 21.25 -5.43
C SER A 73 27.47 21.93 -4.89
N ILE A 74 28.24 21.26 -4.03
CA ILE A 74 29.51 21.78 -3.51
C ILE A 74 30.52 21.96 -4.64
N GLY A 75 30.66 20.97 -5.52
CA GLY A 75 31.53 21.04 -6.68
C GLY A 75 31.12 22.16 -7.65
N ALA A 76 29.82 22.31 -7.91
CA ALA A 76 29.28 23.36 -8.78
C ALA A 76 29.55 24.75 -8.21
N PHE A 77 29.31 24.96 -6.90
CA PHE A 77 29.60 26.22 -6.24
C PHE A 77 31.09 26.55 -6.30
N MET A 78 31.95 25.59 -5.96
CA MET A 78 33.40 25.77 -5.99
C MET A 78 33.92 26.07 -7.40
N TYR A 79 33.31 25.50 -8.43
CA TYR A 79 33.64 25.80 -9.83
C TYR A 79 33.31 27.24 -10.21
N ILE A 80 32.15 27.75 -9.83
CA ILE A 80 31.72 29.14 -10.13
C ILE A 80 32.59 30.14 -9.36
N THR A 81 32.89 29.88 -8.09
CA THR A 81 33.73 30.75 -7.26
C THR A 81 35.22 30.62 -7.55
N SER A 82 35.63 29.79 -8.52
CA SER A 82 37.04 29.56 -8.86
C SER A 82 37.74 30.79 -9.46
N ALA A 83 37.00 31.76 -10.01
CA ALA A 83 37.52 33.00 -10.59
C ALA A 83 38.72 32.83 -11.55
N GLY A 84 38.76 31.72 -12.31
CA GLY A 84 39.84 31.42 -13.26
C GLY A 84 41.05 30.67 -12.69
N ASN A 85 41.05 30.32 -11.40
CA ASN A 85 42.09 29.46 -10.82
C ASN A 85 41.97 28.02 -11.36
N THR A 86 42.96 27.59 -12.16
CA THR A 86 43.00 26.28 -12.82
C THR A 86 43.08 25.11 -11.84
N SER A 87 43.74 25.29 -10.69
CA SER A 87 43.83 24.27 -9.64
C SER A 87 42.50 24.06 -8.94
N GLN A 88 41.80 25.15 -8.58
CA GLN A 88 40.51 25.08 -7.88
C GLN A 88 39.40 24.58 -8.78
N SER A 89 39.38 25.02 -10.03
CA SER A 89 38.43 24.53 -11.04
C SER A 89 38.66 23.05 -11.39
N GLY A 90 39.92 22.59 -11.42
CA GLY A 90 40.26 21.17 -11.55
C GLY A 90 39.75 20.33 -10.38
N LYS A 91 39.96 20.80 -9.15
CA LYS A 91 39.45 20.13 -7.94
C LYS A 91 37.92 20.06 -7.92
N ALA A 92 37.24 21.12 -8.34
CA ALA A 92 35.78 21.17 -8.42
C ALA A 92 35.22 20.14 -9.40
N LYS A 93 35.84 20.03 -10.58
CA LYS A 93 35.50 18.98 -11.55
C LYS A 93 35.73 17.58 -11.00
N GLY A 94 36.82 17.36 -10.26
CA GLY A 94 37.10 16.08 -9.61
C GLY A 94 35.95 15.64 -8.68
N ILE A 95 35.52 16.53 -7.79
CA ILE A 95 34.40 16.25 -6.86
C ILE A 95 33.11 15.89 -7.61
N ILE A 96 32.79 16.61 -8.70
CA ILE A 96 31.60 16.33 -9.51
C ILE A 96 31.72 14.96 -10.19
N VAL A 97 32.88 14.66 -10.78
CA VAL A 97 33.12 13.38 -11.48
C VAL A 97 33.06 12.21 -10.51
N ASP A 98 33.68 12.32 -9.34
CA ASP A 98 33.66 11.27 -8.31
C ASP A 98 32.24 11.01 -7.80
N ALA A 99 31.44 12.06 -7.60
CA ALA A 99 30.02 11.93 -7.25
C ALA A 99 29.22 11.21 -8.35
N ILE A 100 29.46 11.56 -9.63
CA ILE A 100 28.81 10.90 -10.76
C ILE A 100 29.21 9.41 -10.84
N ILE A 101 30.50 9.09 -10.64
CA ILE A 101 30.97 7.70 -10.60
C ILE A 101 30.25 6.92 -9.50
N GLY A 102 30.08 7.51 -8.31
CA GLY A 102 29.32 6.91 -7.22
C GLY A 102 27.86 6.59 -7.60
N VAL A 103 27.18 7.51 -8.28
CA VAL A 103 25.81 7.30 -8.78
C VAL A 103 25.77 6.21 -9.85
N VAL A 104 26.73 6.20 -10.78
CA VAL A 104 26.81 5.18 -11.83
C VAL A 104 27.05 3.80 -11.22
N LEU A 105 27.91 3.68 -10.21
CA LEU A 105 28.13 2.41 -9.50
C LEU A 105 26.87 1.94 -8.77
N ALA A 106 26.12 2.85 -8.14
CA ALA A 106 24.84 2.52 -7.51
C ALA A 106 23.80 2.04 -8.55
N LEU A 107 23.75 2.66 -9.73
CA LEU A 107 22.87 2.25 -10.82
C LEU A 107 23.26 0.87 -11.39
N LEU A 108 24.55 0.60 -11.54
CA LEU A 108 25.04 -0.71 -11.96
C LEU A 108 24.69 -1.80 -10.95
N SER A 109 24.81 -1.49 -9.65
CA SER A 109 24.37 -2.37 -8.57
C SER A 109 22.86 -2.65 -8.65
N TYR A 110 22.04 -1.61 -8.87
CA TYR A 110 20.61 -1.75 -9.09
C TYR A 110 20.29 -2.65 -10.29
N ILE A 111 20.94 -2.43 -11.44
CA ILE A 111 20.71 -3.24 -12.64
C ILE A 111 21.09 -4.71 -12.40
N ALA A 112 22.21 -4.96 -11.72
CA ALA A 112 22.64 -6.31 -11.38
C ALA A 112 21.60 -7.02 -10.49
N LEU A 113 21.13 -6.36 -9.42
CA LEU A 113 20.11 -6.89 -8.52
C LEU A 113 18.75 -7.08 -9.22
N TYR A 114 18.35 -6.13 -10.08
CA TYR A 114 17.12 -6.22 -10.87
C TYR A 114 17.15 -7.41 -11.84
N THR A 115 18.31 -7.67 -12.45
CA THR A 115 18.50 -8.78 -13.39
C THR A 115 18.44 -10.14 -12.70
N ILE A 116 18.97 -10.24 -11.47
CA ILE A 116 18.92 -11.48 -10.67
C ILE A 116 17.50 -11.73 -10.16
N ASN A 117 16.89 -10.72 -9.52
CA ASN A 117 15.51 -10.79 -9.06
C ASN A 117 14.94 -9.37 -8.91
N PRO A 118 13.97 -8.98 -9.75
CA PRO A 118 13.41 -7.63 -9.74
C PRO A 118 12.70 -7.29 -8.42
N ASN A 119 12.30 -8.29 -7.61
CA ASN A 119 11.69 -8.06 -6.30
C ASN A 119 12.69 -7.53 -5.26
N LEU A 120 14.00 -7.68 -5.47
CA LEU A 120 15.05 -7.20 -4.55
C LEU A 120 15.31 -5.69 -4.68
N VAL A 121 14.80 -5.05 -5.73
CA VAL A 121 14.99 -3.62 -5.95
C VAL A 121 13.68 -2.85 -6.07
N ARG A 122 12.54 -3.54 -5.92
CA ARG A 122 11.24 -2.89 -5.85
C ARG A 122 11.23 -1.95 -4.65
N ILE A 123 11.38 -0.66 -4.92
CA ILE A 123 11.09 0.42 -3.97
C ILE A 123 9.57 0.43 -3.83
N ASN A 124 9.05 -0.45 -2.97
CA ASN A 124 7.78 -0.15 -2.34
C ASN A 124 7.97 1.24 -1.72
N PRO A 125 7.16 2.25 -2.07
CA PRO A 125 6.98 3.36 -1.16
C PRO A 125 6.69 2.78 0.22
N LEU A 126 7.10 3.50 1.26
CA LEU A 126 6.79 3.22 2.66
C LEU A 126 5.48 2.42 2.75
N PRO A 127 5.36 1.40 3.60
CA PRO A 127 4.04 0.98 4.03
C PRO A 127 3.42 2.17 4.77
N THR A 128 2.92 3.15 4.00
CA THR A 128 1.75 3.91 4.36
C THR A 128 0.73 2.82 4.61
N SER A 129 0.37 2.69 5.88
CA SER A 129 -0.76 1.88 6.34
C SER A 129 -1.85 1.96 5.28
N GLY A 130 -1.94 0.90 4.46
CA GLY A 130 -2.58 0.98 3.16
C GLY A 130 -4.07 1.15 3.32
N ALA A 131 -4.58 2.32 2.92
CA ALA A 131 -5.96 2.46 2.48
C ALA A 131 -6.18 1.45 1.35
N ALA A 132 -7.21 0.61 1.45
CA ALA A 132 -7.49 -0.38 0.44
C ALA A 132 -8.35 0.17 -0.71
N GLY A 133 -8.90 1.38 -0.63
CA GLY A 133 -9.64 1.95 -1.76
C GLY A 133 -9.56 3.47 -1.83
N THR A 134 -9.17 4.01 -2.97
CA THR A 134 -9.78 5.27 -3.42
C THR A 134 -10.82 4.91 -4.47
N PRO A 135 -12.07 5.38 -4.32
CA PRO A 135 -13.09 5.24 -5.34
C PRO A 135 -12.61 5.88 -6.64
N GLY A 136 -12.41 5.02 -7.63
CA GLY A 136 -11.95 5.40 -8.94
C GLY A 136 -12.81 4.78 -10.03
N ALA A 137 -14.12 5.00 -9.96
CA ALA A 137 -14.98 4.79 -11.10
C ALA A 137 -16.13 5.81 -11.10
N PRO A 138 -16.31 6.59 -12.18
CA PRO A 138 -17.42 7.55 -12.31
C PRO A 138 -18.83 6.96 -12.18
N ASN A 139 -18.95 5.63 -12.11
CA ASN A 139 -20.21 4.89 -12.15
C ASN A 139 -20.35 3.83 -11.03
N GLY A 140 -19.50 3.87 -10.00
CA GLY A 140 -19.82 3.23 -8.71
C GLY A 140 -20.97 3.96 -8.03
N PRO A 141 -21.65 3.38 -7.02
CA PRO A 141 -22.50 4.16 -6.13
C PRO A 141 -21.78 5.38 -5.51
N SER A 142 -20.44 5.45 -5.61
CA SER A 142 -19.66 6.65 -5.31
C SER A 142 -19.48 7.54 -6.55
N GLY A 143 -20.40 8.49 -6.68
CA GLY A 143 -20.25 9.68 -7.52
C GLY A 143 -21.00 10.91 -6.98
N THR A 144 -21.66 10.78 -5.83
CA THR A 144 -22.38 11.89 -5.19
C THR A 144 -22.06 11.91 -3.71
N THR A 145 -21.87 13.10 -3.13
CA THR A 145 -21.81 13.32 -1.67
C THR A 145 -23.17 13.13 -0.99
N ALA A 146 -24.10 12.41 -1.61
CA ALA A 146 -25.47 12.25 -1.13
C ALA A 146 -25.51 11.46 0.18
N GLY A 147 -24.73 10.38 0.30
CA GLY A 147 -24.62 9.62 1.55
C GLY A 147 -23.99 10.45 2.67
N TYR A 148 -22.98 11.26 2.36
CA TYR A 148 -22.42 12.22 3.33
C TYR A 148 -23.48 13.22 3.81
N LYS A 149 -24.24 13.86 2.91
CA LYS A 149 -25.30 14.81 3.28
C LYS A 149 -26.43 14.16 4.10
N LYS A 150 -26.71 12.87 3.87
CA LYS A 150 -27.70 12.10 4.64
C LYS A 150 -27.16 11.73 6.03
N ALA A 151 -25.88 11.37 6.12
CA ALA A 151 -25.18 11.09 7.37
C ALA A 151 -24.99 12.35 8.23
N CYS A 152 -24.67 13.47 7.58
CA CYS A 152 -24.39 14.77 8.17
C CYS A 152 -25.33 15.86 7.63
N PRO A 153 -26.62 15.83 8.01
CA PRO A 153 -27.57 16.88 7.62
C PRO A 153 -27.26 18.22 8.30
N ASP A 154 -26.59 18.18 9.46
CA ASP A 154 -26.02 19.33 10.15
C ASP A 154 -24.50 19.15 10.25
N SER A 155 -23.76 19.98 9.52
CA SER A 155 -22.29 19.97 9.50
C SER A 155 -21.67 20.45 10.82
N ASN A 156 -22.45 21.02 11.74
CA ASN A 156 -21.99 21.46 13.05
C ASN A 156 -22.41 20.50 14.18
N SER A 157 -23.01 19.35 13.85
CA SER A 157 -23.42 18.35 14.83
C SER A 157 -22.20 17.72 15.54
N THR A 158 -22.12 17.93 16.85
CA THR A 158 -21.17 17.25 17.73
C THR A 158 -21.67 15.87 18.18
N VAL A 159 -22.85 15.44 17.74
CA VAL A 159 -23.38 14.10 18.00
C VAL A 159 -22.82 13.12 16.98
N PRO A 160 -22.32 11.94 17.40
CA PRO A 160 -21.85 10.91 16.46
C PRO A 160 -22.92 10.52 15.44
N ILE A 161 -22.48 10.26 14.21
CA ILE A 161 -23.35 9.78 13.13
C ILE A 161 -23.97 8.43 13.53
N ASP A 162 -25.30 8.35 13.40
CA ASP A 162 -26.05 7.12 13.57
C ASP A 162 -26.21 6.43 12.20
N TYR A 163 -25.28 5.53 11.89
CA TYR A 163 -25.27 4.78 10.63
C TYR A 163 -26.44 3.80 10.48
N SER A 164 -27.12 3.41 11.56
CA SER A 164 -28.30 2.55 11.48
C SER A 164 -29.43 3.18 10.67
N LYS A 165 -29.46 4.52 10.56
CA LYS A 165 -30.45 5.24 9.73
C LYS A 165 -30.29 4.97 8.24
N ALA A 166 -29.09 4.56 7.79
CA ALA A 166 -28.84 4.24 6.38
C ALA A 166 -29.66 3.04 5.89
N THR A 167 -30.15 2.17 6.77
CA THR A 167 -31.00 1.03 6.38
C THR A 167 -32.32 1.48 5.76
N ASN A 168 -32.80 2.67 6.15
CA ASN A 168 -34.05 3.24 5.66
C ASN A 168 -33.86 4.22 4.50
N ASP A 169 -32.61 4.44 4.05
CA ASP A 169 -32.35 5.38 2.95
C ASP A 169 -32.84 4.79 1.62
N THR A 170 -33.91 5.35 1.05
CA THR A 170 -34.54 4.85 -0.18
C THR A 170 -33.68 5.00 -1.43
N ASP A 171 -32.65 5.85 -1.38
CA ASP A 171 -31.79 6.14 -2.52
C ASP A 171 -30.74 5.03 -2.73
N ILE A 172 -30.41 4.30 -1.65
CA ILE A 172 -29.50 3.16 -1.72
C ILE A 172 -30.23 1.97 -2.35
N LYS A 173 -29.69 1.37 -3.41
CA LYS A 173 -30.33 0.23 -4.09
C LYS A 173 -29.32 -0.88 -4.32
N LEU A 174 -29.71 -2.11 -3.97
CA LEU A 174 -28.90 -3.29 -4.26
C LEU A 174 -28.92 -3.53 -5.78
N SER A 175 -27.74 -3.65 -6.38
CA SER A 175 -27.62 -3.94 -7.79
C SER A 175 -27.73 -5.44 -8.03
N SER A 176 -28.59 -5.86 -8.96
CA SER A 176 -28.66 -7.25 -9.42
C SER A 176 -27.43 -7.66 -10.23
N ALA A 177 -26.61 -6.71 -10.70
CA ALA A 177 -25.35 -7.02 -11.37
C ALA A 177 -24.39 -7.83 -10.48
N CYS A 178 -24.50 -7.71 -9.15
CA CYS A 178 -23.70 -8.49 -8.22
C CYS A 178 -24.17 -9.95 -8.05
N ASP A 179 -25.36 -10.32 -8.56
CA ASP A 179 -25.90 -11.68 -8.43
C ASP A 179 -25.03 -12.73 -9.12
N GLN A 180 -24.34 -12.33 -10.20
CA GLN A 180 -23.41 -13.20 -10.94
C GLN A 180 -22.22 -13.69 -10.08
N TYR A 181 -21.89 -13.00 -8.99
CA TYR A 181 -20.79 -13.34 -8.10
C TYR A 181 -21.24 -14.06 -6.82
N LYS A 182 -22.54 -14.33 -6.65
CA LYS A 182 -23.09 -14.89 -5.41
C LYS A 182 -22.34 -16.14 -4.94
N THR A 183 -22.14 -17.11 -5.83
CA THR A 183 -21.41 -18.35 -5.51
C THR A 183 -19.96 -18.09 -5.11
N LEU A 184 -19.30 -17.10 -5.72
CA LEU A 184 -17.93 -16.74 -5.35
C LEU A 184 -17.86 -16.08 -3.98
N PHE A 185 -18.82 -15.20 -3.65
CA PHE A 185 -18.93 -14.63 -2.30
C PHE A 185 -19.15 -15.70 -1.25
N ASP A 186 -20.04 -16.66 -1.51
CA ASP A 186 -20.33 -17.76 -0.59
C ASP A 186 -19.09 -18.64 -0.35
N ASN A 187 -18.35 -18.98 -1.42
CA ASN A 187 -17.20 -19.89 -1.35
C ASN A 187 -15.90 -19.25 -0.85
N ASN A 188 -15.67 -17.96 -1.13
CA ASN A 188 -14.44 -17.24 -0.77
C ASN A 188 -14.60 -16.32 0.44
N SER A 189 -15.66 -16.55 1.21
CA SER A 189 -16.08 -15.70 2.32
C SER A 189 -15.03 -15.60 3.43
N SER A 190 -14.10 -16.55 3.59
CA SER A 190 -13.11 -16.55 4.69
C SER A 190 -13.70 -16.41 6.10
N LYS A 191 -14.99 -16.74 6.29
CA LYS A 191 -15.84 -16.45 7.48
C LYS A 191 -16.29 -14.98 7.64
N VAL A 192 -16.06 -14.15 6.64
CA VAL A 192 -16.70 -12.84 6.45
C VAL A 192 -18.10 -13.07 5.88
N ASP A 193 -19.08 -12.24 6.21
CA ASP A 193 -20.43 -12.35 5.66
C ASP A 193 -20.39 -12.16 4.12
N PRO A 194 -20.94 -13.08 3.31
CA PRO A 194 -21.05 -12.92 1.86
C PRO A 194 -21.76 -11.62 1.43
N CYS A 195 -22.70 -11.14 2.24
CA CYS A 195 -23.42 -9.90 2.03
C CYS A 195 -22.52 -8.66 2.19
N LEU A 196 -21.55 -8.73 3.10
CA LEU A 196 -20.52 -7.70 3.25
C LEU A 196 -19.63 -7.66 2.01
N LEU A 197 -19.21 -8.82 1.49
CA LEU A 197 -18.41 -8.90 0.26
C LEU A 197 -19.17 -8.41 -0.97
N ARG A 198 -20.46 -8.76 -1.09
CA ARG A 198 -21.34 -8.25 -2.14
C ARG A 198 -21.43 -6.72 -2.10
N THR A 199 -21.60 -6.18 -0.89
CA THR A 199 -21.70 -4.74 -0.66
C THR A 199 -20.43 -4.02 -1.10
N MET A 200 -19.26 -4.55 -0.70
CA MET A 200 -17.96 -4.04 -1.14
C MET A 200 -17.82 -4.09 -2.66
N ALA A 201 -18.10 -5.23 -3.31
CA ALA A 201 -18.02 -5.35 -4.77
C ALA A 201 -18.89 -4.32 -5.51
N GLN A 202 -20.08 -4.04 -4.96
CA GLN A 202 -20.97 -3.02 -5.53
C GLN A 202 -20.37 -1.61 -5.38
N MET A 203 -19.84 -1.27 -4.21
CA MET A 203 -19.27 0.05 -3.95
C MET A 203 -17.95 0.29 -4.70
N GLU A 204 -17.12 -0.74 -4.83
CA GLU A 204 -15.77 -0.63 -5.37
C GLU A 204 -15.73 -0.61 -6.90
N SER A 205 -16.47 -1.50 -7.55
CA SER A 205 -16.36 -1.69 -9.02
C SER A 205 -17.70 -1.67 -9.74
N SER A 206 -18.79 -1.30 -9.06
CA SER A 206 -20.15 -1.44 -9.59
C SER A 206 -20.44 -2.88 -10.01
N CYS A 207 -20.09 -3.84 -9.16
CA CYS A 207 -20.22 -5.26 -9.47
C CYS A 207 -19.47 -5.63 -10.75
N GLY A 208 -18.21 -5.20 -10.88
CA GLY A 208 -17.32 -5.62 -11.97
C GLY A 208 -17.37 -4.77 -13.24
N SER A 209 -18.22 -3.74 -13.31
CA SER A 209 -18.24 -2.79 -14.43
C SER A 209 -16.96 -1.95 -14.50
N ASN A 210 -16.31 -1.71 -13.35
CA ASN A 210 -15.13 -0.86 -13.22
C ASN A 210 -14.01 -1.59 -12.47
N LYS A 211 -13.44 -2.62 -13.09
CA LYS A 211 -12.33 -3.39 -12.50
C LYS A 211 -10.96 -2.78 -12.73
N GLY A 212 -10.85 -1.82 -13.64
CA GLY A 212 -9.60 -1.15 -14.00
C GLY A 212 -8.94 -0.43 -12.81
N PRO A 213 -7.71 0.08 -13.00
CA PRO A 213 -7.00 0.80 -11.96
C PRO A 213 -7.72 2.09 -11.58
N SER A 214 -7.97 2.28 -10.28
CA SER A 214 -8.36 3.58 -9.72
C SER A 214 -7.23 4.61 -9.85
N PRO A 215 -7.50 5.91 -9.58
CA PRO A 215 -6.44 6.93 -9.47
C PRO A 215 -5.33 6.60 -8.45
N SER A 216 -5.59 5.74 -7.46
CA SER A 216 -4.54 5.24 -6.54
C SER A 216 -4.02 3.85 -6.89
N GLY A 217 -4.41 3.30 -8.03
CA GLY A 217 -3.92 2.02 -8.54
C GLY A 217 -4.58 0.80 -7.91
N ALA A 218 -5.75 0.95 -7.30
CA ALA A 218 -6.56 -0.17 -6.80
C ALA A 218 -7.24 -0.89 -7.98
N CYS A 219 -7.33 -2.22 -7.94
CA CYS A 219 -7.77 -3.01 -9.11
C CYS A 219 -8.66 -4.20 -8.76
N GLY A 220 -9.40 -4.69 -9.76
CA GLY A 220 -10.26 -5.86 -9.66
C GLY A 220 -11.66 -5.55 -9.14
N LEU A 221 -12.45 -6.62 -8.94
CA LEU A 221 -13.83 -6.54 -8.45
C LEU A 221 -13.94 -5.84 -7.10
N MET A 222 -12.95 -6.05 -6.24
CA MET A 222 -12.91 -5.52 -4.88
C MET A 222 -11.97 -4.31 -4.73
N GLN A 223 -11.44 -3.78 -5.84
CA GLN A 223 -10.48 -2.65 -5.86
C GLN A 223 -9.40 -2.76 -4.78
N LEU A 224 -8.56 -3.80 -4.84
CA LEU A 224 -7.43 -3.92 -3.92
C LEU A 224 -6.19 -3.27 -4.52
N LEU A 225 -5.39 -2.59 -3.69
CA LEU A 225 -4.03 -2.22 -4.08
C LEU A 225 -3.18 -3.48 -4.31
N PRO A 226 -2.42 -3.57 -5.42
CA PRO A 226 -1.52 -4.71 -5.67
C PRO A 226 -0.55 -5.00 -4.53
N ALA A 227 -0.10 -3.98 -3.80
CA ALA A 227 0.75 -4.14 -2.62
C ALA A 227 0.02 -4.87 -1.47
N THR A 228 -1.22 -4.46 -1.17
CA THR A 228 -2.08 -5.11 -0.16
C THR A 228 -2.39 -6.55 -0.56
N ALA A 229 -2.80 -6.76 -1.82
CA ALA A 229 -3.08 -8.07 -2.37
C ALA A 229 -1.85 -9.01 -2.31
N SER A 230 -0.67 -8.49 -2.63
CA SER A 230 0.58 -9.27 -2.56
C SER A 230 0.94 -9.65 -1.13
N GLY A 231 0.76 -8.73 -0.18
CA GLY A 231 1.02 -8.97 1.23
C GLY A 231 0.12 -10.07 1.83
N LEU A 232 -1.15 -10.08 1.44
CA LEU A 232 -2.12 -11.10 1.85
C LEU A 232 -1.84 -12.45 1.20
N ALA A 233 -1.54 -12.45 -0.10
CA ALA A 233 -1.29 -13.67 -0.86
C ALA A 233 0.06 -14.33 -0.55
N GLY A 234 0.99 -13.64 0.11
CA GLY A 234 2.37 -14.10 0.32
C GLY A 234 3.18 -14.24 -0.98
N LYS A 235 2.68 -13.69 -2.09
CA LYS A 235 3.29 -13.72 -3.42
C LYS A 235 2.93 -12.44 -4.17
N THR A 236 3.67 -12.11 -5.23
CA THR A 236 3.31 -10.95 -6.06
C THR A 236 1.96 -11.17 -6.73
N VAL A 237 1.07 -10.19 -6.56
CA VAL A 237 -0.22 -10.08 -7.22
C VAL A 237 -0.26 -8.73 -7.92
N SER A 238 -0.44 -8.73 -9.24
CA SER A 238 -0.51 -7.53 -10.07
C SER A 238 -1.94 -7.01 -10.19
N CYS A 239 -2.09 -5.77 -10.66
CA CYS A 239 -3.39 -5.20 -11.03
C CYS A 239 -4.11 -6.07 -12.08
N THR A 240 -3.37 -6.59 -13.06
CA THR A 240 -3.90 -7.49 -14.10
C THR A 240 -4.44 -8.79 -13.51
N ASP A 241 -3.75 -9.37 -12.51
CA ASP A 241 -4.23 -10.57 -11.84
C ASP A 241 -5.57 -10.33 -11.13
N LEU A 242 -5.71 -9.18 -10.47
CA LEU A 242 -6.94 -8.77 -9.78
C LEU A 242 -8.09 -8.48 -10.76
N ILE A 243 -7.80 -7.93 -11.93
CA ILE A 243 -8.80 -7.65 -12.99
C ILE A 243 -9.32 -8.94 -13.61
N ASN A 244 -8.40 -9.87 -13.89
CA ASN A 244 -8.69 -11.10 -14.63
C ASN A 244 -9.25 -12.22 -13.75
N SER A 245 -9.07 -12.15 -12.42
CA SER A 245 -9.57 -13.16 -11.49
C SER A 245 -10.46 -12.51 -10.42
N ASP A 246 -11.78 -12.58 -10.65
CA ASP A 246 -12.78 -12.13 -9.67
C ASP A 246 -12.68 -12.97 -8.38
N GLU A 247 -12.41 -14.27 -8.49
CA GLU A 247 -12.17 -15.15 -7.34
C GLU A 247 -10.99 -14.69 -6.49
N LEU A 248 -9.83 -14.37 -7.11
CA LEU A 248 -8.67 -13.86 -6.39
C LEU A 248 -8.99 -12.53 -5.71
N SER A 249 -9.69 -11.62 -6.41
CA SER A 249 -10.09 -10.32 -5.87
C SER A 249 -10.98 -10.48 -4.63
N ILE A 250 -12.00 -11.34 -4.70
CA ILE A 250 -12.92 -11.63 -3.58
C ILE A 250 -12.18 -12.28 -2.41
N LYS A 251 -11.39 -13.31 -2.68
CA LYS A 251 -10.67 -14.06 -1.64
C LYS A 251 -9.74 -13.15 -0.84
N LEU A 252 -8.93 -12.35 -1.52
CA LEU A 252 -7.99 -11.45 -0.85
C LEU A 252 -8.73 -10.34 -0.10
N ALA A 253 -9.85 -9.82 -0.61
CA ALA A 253 -10.65 -8.84 0.12
C ALA A 253 -11.27 -9.44 1.39
N ALA A 254 -11.77 -10.68 1.32
CA ALA A 254 -12.28 -11.40 2.48
C ALA A 254 -11.19 -11.67 3.53
N GLU A 255 -9.98 -12.06 3.09
CA GLU A 255 -8.83 -12.21 3.99
C GLU A 255 -8.42 -10.88 4.63
N TYR A 256 -8.43 -9.78 3.86
CA TYR A 256 -8.14 -8.44 4.35
C TYR A 256 -9.12 -8.02 5.45
N ILE A 257 -10.42 -8.12 5.18
CA ILE A 257 -11.49 -7.77 6.12
C ILE A 257 -11.36 -8.62 7.39
N LYS A 258 -11.20 -9.94 7.25
CA LYS A 258 -11.02 -10.84 8.39
C LYS A 258 -9.82 -10.47 9.25
N GLN A 259 -8.66 -10.21 8.62
CA GLN A 259 -7.45 -9.84 9.34
C GLN A 259 -7.69 -8.54 10.14
N LYS A 260 -8.30 -7.53 9.51
CA LYS A 260 -8.51 -6.22 10.13
C LYS A 260 -9.64 -6.23 11.16
N GLN A 261 -10.69 -7.02 11.00
CA GLN A 261 -11.70 -7.20 12.05
C GLN A 261 -11.09 -7.76 13.34
N ALA A 262 -10.09 -8.66 13.23
CA ALA A 262 -9.45 -9.27 14.39
C ALA A 262 -8.35 -8.39 15.03
N SER A 263 -7.71 -7.51 14.26
CA SER A 263 -6.49 -6.81 14.69
C SER A 263 -6.55 -5.27 14.62
N SER A 264 -7.71 -4.68 14.36
CA SER A 264 -7.89 -3.23 14.26
C SER A 264 -9.04 -2.73 15.11
N CYS A 265 -9.15 -1.40 15.21
CA CYS A 265 -10.23 -0.75 15.95
C CYS A 265 -11.63 -0.98 15.34
N ALA A 266 -11.74 -1.49 14.10
CA ALA A 266 -13.03 -1.89 13.56
C ALA A 266 -13.71 -3.00 14.38
N GLY A 267 -12.94 -3.89 15.02
CA GLY A 267 -13.49 -4.96 15.87
C GLY A 267 -14.06 -4.45 17.20
N ALA A 268 -13.60 -3.28 17.66
CA ALA A 268 -14.00 -2.64 18.91
C ALA A 268 -14.96 -1.44 18.71
N ALA A 269 -15.26 -1.08 17.46
CA ALA A 269 -16.19 -0.01 17.13
C ALA A 269 -17.62 -0.35 17.61
N LYS A 270 -18.38 0.69 17.95
CA LYS A 270 -19.79 0.55 18.39
C LYS A 270 -20.65 -0.07 17.29
N ASP A 271 -20.48 0.42 16.06
CA ASP A 271 -20.99 -0.22 14.85
C ASP A 271 -19.81 -0.80 14.07
N LYS A 272 -19.76 -2.13 14.04
CA LYS A 272 -18.67 -2.86 13.35
C LYS A 272 -18.77 -2.71 11.84
N ASN A 273 -19.97 -2.66 11.28
CA ASN A 273 -20.16 -2.63 9.83
C ASN A 273 -19.74 -1.27 9.27
N SER A 274 -20.19 -0.18 9.89
CA SER A 274 -19.77 1.16 9.48
C SER A 274 -18.25 1.32 9.55
N ALA A 275 -17.61 0.80 10.61
CA ALA A 275 -16.16 0.84 10.77
C ALA A 275 -15.41 -0.05 9.76
N ILE A 276 -15.97 -1.21 9.37
CA ILE A 276 -15.41 -2.05 8.30
C ILE A 276 -15.46 -1.30 6.97
N PHE A 277 -16.59 -0.68 6.64
CA PHE A 277 -16.73 0.09 5.41
C PHE A 277 -15.79 1.30 5.38
N ALA A 278 -15.79 2.11 6.44
CA ALA A 278 -14.89 3.24 6.56
C ALA A 278 -13.41 2.82 6.48
N GLY A 279 -13.03 1.76 7.21
CA GLY A 279 -11.66 1.26 7.22
C GLY A 279 -11.23 0.62 5.90
N TYR A 280 -12.14 0.02 5.13
CA TYR A 280 -11.81 -0.51 3.81
C TYR A 280 -11.45 0.63 2.85
N ASN A 281 -12.24 1.70 2.87
CA ASN A 281 -11.99 2.91 2.08
C ASN A 281 -10.70 3.61 2.53
N SER A 282 -10.62 4.11 3.76
CA SER A 282 -9.53 5.01 4.18
C SER A 282 -8.44 4.37 5.03
N GLY A 283 -8.53 3.06 5.30
CA GLY A 283 -7.55 2.31 6.07
C GLY A 283 -7.97 2.03 7.51
N TYR A 284 -7.47 0.93 8.06
CA TYR A 284 -7.83 0.43 9.40
C TYR A 284 -6.91 0.92 10.53
N GLY A 285 -6.10 1.95 10.28
CA GLY A 285 -5.21 2.54 11.28
C GLY A 285 -6.01 3.30 12.34
N CYS A 286 -5.60 3.18 13.61
CA CYS A 286 -6.34 3.79 14.72
C CYS A 286 -5.49 4.24 15.93
N THR A 287 -4.15 4.19 15.82
CA THR A 287 -3.25 4.63 16.91
C THR A 287 -1.94 5.19 16.37
N GLY A 288 -1.33 6.12 17.12
CA GLY A 288 0.07 6.51 16.93
C GLY A 288 0.37 7.08 15.54
N SER A 289 1.43 6.58 14.89
CA SER A 289 1.85 7.00 13.54
C SER A 289 0.86 6.63 12.42
N ALA A 290 -0.14 5.79 12.72
CA ALA A 290 -1.28 5.53 11.86
C ALA A 290 -2.47 6.43 12.22
N CYS A 291 -2.22 7.61 12.77
CA CYS A 291 -3.14 8.74 12.84
C CYS A 291 -2.38 9.98 12.32
N SER A 292 -2.90 10.62 11.29
CA SER A 292 -2.38 11.81 10.60
C SER A 292 -3.56 12.63 10.11
N PRO A 293 -3.39 13.95 9.92
CA PRO A 293 -4.46 14.86 9.52
C PRO A 293 -5.18 14.48 8.22
N GLU A 294 -4.55 13.66 7.36
CA GLU A 294 -5.09 13.37 6.04
C GLU A 294 -5.77 12.00 5.90
N LYS A 295 -5.56 10.99 6.76
CA LYS A 295 -5.93 9.60 6.38
C LYS A 295 -6.25 8.56 7.46
N HIS A 296 -7.16 8.77 8.41
CA HIS A 296 -7.51 7.66 9.31
C HIS A 296 -8.93 7.73 9.89
N ALA A 297 -9.91 7.21 9.15
CA ALA A 297 -11.31 7.14 9.58
C ALA A 297 -11.48 6.55 10.98
N LEU A 298 -10.70 5.51 11.30
CA LEU A 298 -10.81 4.78 12.57
C LEU A 298 -9.93 5.35 13.70
N CYS A 299 -9.33 6.53 13.52
CA CYS A 299 -8.67 7.21 14.63
C CYS A 299 -9.68 7.87 15.57
N PRO A 300 -9.31 8.11 16.84
CA PRO A 300 -10.17 8.85 17.76
C PRO A 300 -10.49 10.25 17.22
N SER A 301 -11.75 10.67 17.34
CA SER A 301 -12.20 12.02 16.97
C SER A 301 -11.39 13.08 17.74
N GLY A 302 -10.93 14.12 17.04
CA GLY A 302 -10.11 15.19 17.64
C GLY A 302 -8.61 14.88 17.74
N ALA A 303 -8.16 13.65 17.46
CA ALA A 303 -6.74 13.33 17.35
C ALA A 303 -6.06 13.90 16.08
N VAL A 304 -6.86 14.42 15.14
CA VAL A 304 -6.45 14.84 13.78
C VAL A 304 -6.81 16.29 13.44
N GLY A 305 -7.09 17.14 14.43
CA GLY A 305 -7.43 18.55 14.20
C GLY A 305 -8.90 18.83 13.87
N SER A 306 -9.68 17.79 13.57
CA SER A 306 -11.13 17.81 13.44
C SER A 306 -11.82 18.22 14.75
N GLY A 307 -12.84 19.08 14.69
CA GLY A 307 -13.74 19.31 15.84
C GLY A 307 -14.40 18.00 16.28
N GLY A 308 -13.97 17.46 17.42
CA GLY A 308 -14.39 16.11 17.82
C GLY A 308 -15.87 16.02 18.18
N CYS A 309 -16.48 14.86 17.92
CA CYS A 309 -17.88 14.56 18.27
C CYS A 309 -18.06 13.99 19.71
N GLY A 310 -17.16 14.39 20.62
CA GLY A 310 -17.10 13.90 21.99
C GLY A 310 -16.18 12.69 22.20
N THR A 311 -16.06 12.23 23.45
CA THR A 311 -15.11 11.17 23.83
C THR A 311 -15.56 9.79 23.33
N GLY A 312 -14.62 9.02 22.75
CA GLY A 312 -14.89 7.64 22.29
C GLY A 312 -15.61 7.55 20.94
N CYS A 313 -15.66 8.66 20.19
CA CYS A 313 -16.08 8.75 18.80
C CYS A 313 -14.88 8.50 17.87
N LEU A 314 -15.10 7.84 16.74
CA LEU A 314 -14.12 7.70 15.66
C LEU A 314 -14.21 8.90 14.71
N ALA A 315 -13.12 9.24 14.01
CA ALA A 315 -13.06 10.43 13.18
C ALA A 315 -14.15 10.43 12.07
N PHE A 316 -14.41 9.29 11.45
CA PHE A 316 -15.48 9.15 10.45
C PHE A 316 -16.89 9.21 11.04
N GLU A 317 -17.08 9.19 12.36
CA GLU A 317 -18.38 9.34 12.99
C GLU A 317 -18.71 10.82 13.29
N CYS A 318 -17.83 11.76 12.91
CA CYS A 318 -17.98 13.19 13.18
C CYS A 318 -18.44 13.97 11.94
N CYS A 319 -19.43 14.85 12.09
CA CYS A 319 -19.82 15.80 11.05
C CYS A 319 -19.09 17.15 11.14
N VAL A 320 -18.68 17.54 12.34
CA VAL A 320 -17.92 18.79 12.58
C VAL A 320 -16.50 18.59 12.06
N ASP A 321 -16.12 19.42 11.10
CA ASP A 321 -14.76 19.45 10.52
C ASP A 321 -14.21 18.04 10.26
N PRO A 322 -14.79 17.29 9.30
CA PRO A 322 -14.50 15.86 9.12
C PRO A 322 -13.06 15.57 8.67
N GLY A 323 -12.20 16.58 8.49
CA GLY A 323 -10.77 16.39 8.21
C GLY A 323 -10.50 15.65 6.89
N GLY A 324 -11.34 15.88 5.87
CA GLY A 324 -11.24 15.21 4.57
C GLY A 324 -11.86 13.80 4.52
N LEU A 325 -12.62 13.40 5.55
CA LEU A 325 -13.27 12.08 5.64
C LEU A 325 -14.69 12.05 5.05
N GLU A 326 -15.14 13.06 4.32
CA GLU A 326 -16.47 13.10 3.70
C GLU A 326 -16.73 11.88 2.83
N GLU A 327 -15.70 11.41 2.12
CA GLU A 327 -15.76 10.21 1.31
C GLU A 327 -15.93 8.94 2.17
N SER A 328 -15.19 8.82 3.27
CA SER A 328 -15.31 7.68 4.18
C SER A 328 -16.65 7.66 4.91
N ILE A 329 -17.18 8.83 5.28
CA ILE A 329 -18.53 8.98 5.85
C ILE A 329 -19.58 8.51 4.83
N ASN A 330 -19.48 8.98 3.59
CA ASN A 330 -20.35 8.56 2.50
C ASN A 330 -20.26 7.06 2.24
N TYR A 331 -19.05 6.51 2.23
CA TYR A 331 -18.79 5.10 1.99
C TYR A 331 -19.40 4.23 3.11
N ALA A 332 -19.23 4.62 4.37
CA ALA A 332 -19.83 3.93 5.51
C ALA A 332 -21.37 3.98 5.47
N TRP A 333 -21.96 5.13 5.14
CA TRP A 333 -23.41 5.28 5.00
C TRP A 333 -23.97 4.35 3.92
N ASN A 334 -23.39 4.40 2.72
CA ASN A 334 -23.83 3.54 1.62
C ASN A 334 -23.62 2.05 1.93
N GLY A 335 -22.49 1.70 2.55
CA GLY A 335 -22.17 0.32 2.94
C GLY A 335 -23.19 -0.25 3.92
N VAL A 336 -23.53 0.48 4.99
CA VAL A 336 -24.51 0.01 5.97
C VAL A 336 -25.89 -0.17 5.34
N GLY A 337 -26.33 0.79 4.51
CA GLY A 337 -27.61 0.68 3.82
C GLY A 337 -27.68 -0.48 2.80
N LEU A 338 -26.59 -0.72 2.04
CA LEU A 338 -26.50 -1.83 1.10
C LEU A 338 -26.47 -3.18 1.82
N TYR A 339 -25.69 -3.29 2.88
CA TYR A 339 -25.57 -4.51 3.69
C TYR A 339 -26.93 -4.93 4.25
N ALA A 340 -27.69 -3.98 4.81
CA ALA A 340 -29.03 -4.24 5.31
C ALA A 340 -30.00 -4.74 4.22
N LYS A 341 -29.94 -4.14 3.02
CA LYS A 341 -30.80 -4.54 1.87
C LYS A 341 -30.45 -5.88 1.27
N CYS A 342 -29.19 -6.28 1.39
CA CYS A 342 -28.74 -7.60 0.95
C CYS A 342 -29.12 -8.71 1.96
N GLY A 343 -29.66 -8.34 3.13
CA GLY A 343 -30.17 -9.28 4.13
C GLY A 343 -29.13 -9.73 5.15
N GLY A 344 -28.04 -8.96 5.30
CA GLY A 344 -27.06 -9.18 6.36
C GLY A 344 -27.73 -9.09 7.74
N LYS A 345 -27.37 -10.02 8.65
CA LYS A 345 -27.83 -10.06 10.03
C LYS A 345 -26.71 -9.66 11.00
#